data_AF-A0A9X3XHF3-F1
#
_entry.id   AF-A0A9X3XHF3-F1
#
_cell.length_a   1.000
_cell.length_b   1.000
_cell.length_c   1.000
_cell.angle_alpha   90.00
_cell.angle_beta   90.00
_cell.angle_gamma   90.00
#
_symmetry.space_group_name_H-M   'P 1'
#
loop_
_entity.id
_entity.type
_entity.pdbx_description
1 polymer ?
#
loop_
_entity_poly.entity_id
_entity_poly.type
_entity_poly.pdbx_seq_one_letter_code
_entity_poly.pdbx_strand_id
1 'polypeptide(L)'
;MMERWRGAKALVADTIDQGSRAVERLQKETARRPLDLLARIPPLEVPAKGILEIHHLLVSNTHAMIRLVNRVVADTLDVVIDMVDKRNEHASRSASQ
;
A
#
# COMPACT_ATOMS: atom_id res chain seq x y z
N MET A 1 -9.07 -0.16 25.79
CA MET A 1 -9.79 0.40 24.62
C MET A 1 -8.85 0.73 23.47
N MET A 2 -7.68 1.35 23.73
CA MET A 2 -6.71 1.71 22.70
C MET A 2 -6.01 0.52 22.03
N GLU A 3 -5.85 -0.62 22.69
CA GLU A 3 -5.37 -1.86 22.04
C GLU A 3 -6.29 -2.32 20.88
N ARG A 4 -7.61 -2.19 21.05
CA ARG A 4 -8.57 -2.50 19.98
C ARG A 4 -8.40 -1.55 18.79
N TRP A 5 -8.06 -0.28 19.05
CA TRP A 5 -7.76 0.70 18.00
C TRP A 5 -6.45 0.38 17.27
N ARG A 6 -5.40 -0.06 17.99
CA ARG A 6 -4.16 -0.56 17.36
C ARG A 6 -4.43 -1.73 16.45
N GLY A 7 -5.20 -2.71 16.92
CA GLY A 7 -5.60 -3.87 16.12
C GLY A 7 -6.40 -3.49 14.87
N ALA A 8 -7.41 -2.63 15.02
CA ALA A 8 -8.22 -2.16 13.89
C ALA A 8 -7.38 -1.43 12.84
N LYS A 9 -6.50 -0.52 13.28
CA LYS A 9 -5.57 0.19 12.42
C LYS A 9 -4.63 -0.77 11.68
N ALA A 10 -4.06 -1.76 12.36
CA ALA A 10 -3.18 -2.75 11.76
C ALA A 10 -3.89 -3.55 10.65
N LEU A 11 -5.13 -3.99 10.90
CA LEU A 11 -5.94 -4.71 9.90
C LEU A 11 -6.21 -3.86 8.65
N VAL A 12 -6.57 -2.59 8.83
CA VAL A 12 -6.81 -1.67 7.71
C VAL A 12 -5.52 -1.44 6.91
N ALA A 13 -4.40 -1.17 7.59
CA ALA A 13 -3.12 -0.94 6.94
C ALA A 13 -2.65 -2.16 6.12
N ASP A 14 -2.80 -3.37 6.67
CA ASP A 14 -2.47 -4.62 5.98
C ASP A 14 -3.40 -4.88 4.79
N THR A 15 -4.71 -4.65 4.96
CA THR A 15 -5.69 -4.77 3.87
C THR A 15 -5.36 -3.85 2.70
N ILE A 16 -4.97 -2.60 2.97
CA ILE A 16 -4.57 -1.64 1.93
C ILE A 16 -3.29 -2.10 1.23
N ASP A 17 -2.30 -2.61 1.97
CA ASP A 17 -1.05 -3.12 1.38
C ASP A 17 -1.33 -4.29 0.44
N GLN A 18 -2.11 -5.27 0.91
CA GLN A 18 -2.48 -6.46 0.14
C GLN A 18 -3.35 -6.12 -1.06
N GLY A 19 -4.34 -5.24 -0.89
CA GLY A 19 -5.18 -4.74 -1.97
C GLY A 19 -4.37 -4.03 -3.05
N SER A 20 -3.45 -3.15 -2.64
CA SER A 20 -2.53 -2.47 -3.55
C SER A 20 -1.70 -3.47 -4.37
N ARG A 21 -1.14 -4.51 -3.74
CA ARG A 21 -0.39 -5.58 -4.43
C ARG A 21 -1.25 -6.40 -5.39
N ALA A 22 -2.50 -6.68 -5.02
CA ALA A 22 -3.42 -7.42 -5.88
C ALA A 22 -3.76 -6.64 -7.15
N VAL A 23 -4.05 -5.34 -7.02
CA VAL A 23 -4.30 -4.45 -8.17
C VAL A 23 -3.06 -4.30 -9.03
N GLU A 24 -1.88 -4.14 -8.42
CA GLU A 24 -0.59 -4.06 -9.13
C GLU A 24 -0.38 -5.28 -10.03
N ARG A 25 -0.59 -6.49 -9.49
CA ARG A 25 -0.48 -7.75 -10.24
C ARG A 25 -1.49 -7.81 -11.39
N LEU A 26 -2.75 -7.49 -11.12
CA LEU A 26 -3.81 -7.50 -12.11
C LEU A 26 -3.50 -6.57 -13.29
N GLN A 27 -3.02 -5.34 -13.01
CA GLN A 27 -2.65 -4.39 -14.06
C GLN A 27 -1.47 -4.88 -14.90
N LYS A 28 -0.44 -5.45 -14.26
CA LYS A 28 0.71 -6.03 -14.97
C LYS A 28 0.32 -7.20 -15.86
N GLU A 29 -0.53 -8.10 -15.37
CA GLU A 29 -1.05 -9.25 -16.15
C GLU A 29 -1.96 -8.81 -17.29
N THR A 30 -2.81 -7.82 -17.06
CA THR A 30 -3.72 -7.28 -18.07
C THR A 30 -2.95 -6.64 -19.22
N ALA A 31 -1.88 -5.89 -18.93
CA ALA A 31 -1.04 -5.25 -19.94
C ALA A 31 -0.22 -6.24 -20.78
N ARG A 32 0.13 -7.42 -20.24
CA ARG A 32 0.87 -8.45 -20.99
C ARG A 32 0.09 -8.94 -22.20
N ARG A 33 -1.18 -9.28 -22.03
CA ARG A 33 -2.01 -9.91 -23.08
C ARG A 33 -1.99 -9.18 -24.43
N PRO A 34 -2.31 -7.87 -24.52
CA PRO A 34 -2.30 -7.18 -25.81
C PRO A 34 -0.89 -6.99 -26.37
N LEU A 35 0.12 -6.73 -25.53
CA LEU A 35 1.50 -6.49 -25.98
C LEU A 35 2.19 -7.77 -26.45
N ASP A 36 1.88 -8.91 -25.84
CA ASP A 36 2.35 -10.23 -26.29
C ASP A 36 1.78 -10.61 -27.67
N LEU A 37 0.57 -10.14 -27.99
CA LEU A 37 -0.01 -10.31 -29.33
C LEU A 37 0.71 -9.43 -30.35
N LEU A 38 0.95 -8.16 -30.03
CA LEU A 38 1.68 -7.23 -30.90
C LEU A 38 3.12 -7.69 -31.13
N ALA A 39 3.75 -8.32 -30.14
CA ALA A 39 5.11 -8.83 -30.26
C ALA A 39 5.27 -9.99 -31.26
N ARG A 40 4.16 -10.60 -31.71
CA ARG A 40 4.18 -11.61 -32.79
C ARG A 40 4.35 -11.01 -34.18
N ILE A 41 4.20 -9.69 -34.31
CA ILE A 41 4.42 -8.95 -35.54
C ILE A 41 5.88 -8.44 -35.49
N PRO A 42 6.81 -8.95 -36.32
CA PRO A 42 8.24 -8.71 -36.15
C PRO A 42 8.66 -7.24 -36.05
N PRO A 43 8.10 -6.31 -36.86
CA PRO A 43 8.39 -4.87 -36.72
C PRO A 43 7.98 -4.27 -35.37
N LEU A 44 7.07 -4.92 -34.64
CA LEU A 44 6.48 -4.44 -33.39
C LEU A 44 7.02 -5.15 -32.15
N GLU A 45 7.87 -6.16 -32.30
CA GLU A 45 8.39 -6.94 -31.17
C GLU A 45 9.14 -6.09 -30.14
N VAL A 46 10.15 -5.36 -30.60
CA VAL A 46 10.97 -4.47 -29.76
C VAL A 46 10.13 -3.37 -29.10
N PRO A 47 9.30 -2.59 -29.83
CA PRO A 47 8.49 -1.56 -29.18
C PRO A 47 7.43 -2.15 -28.23
N ALA A 48 6.83 -3.31 -28.54
CA ALA A 48 5.85 -3.95 -27.66
C ALA A 48 6.47 -4.36 -26.31
N LYS A 49 7.68 -4.94 -26.33
CA LYS A 49 8.42 -5.29 -25.10
C LYS A 49 8.81 -4.04 -24.30
N GLY A 50 9.31 -3.00 -24.96
CA GLY A 50 9.69 -1.75 -24.30
C GLY A 50 8.50 -1.06 -23.60
N ILE A 51 7.34 -1.01 -24.26
CA ILE A 51 6.11 -0.46 -23.67
C ILE A 51 5.69 -1.28 -22.45
N LEU A 52 5.79 -2.62 -22.52
CA LEU A 52 5.42 -3.49 -21.41
C LEU A 52 6.29 -3.24 -20.17
N GLU A 53 7.61 -3.10 -20.36
CA GLU A 53 8.55 -2.82 -19.27
C GLU A 53 8.29 -1.46 -18.63
N ILE A 54 8.11 -0.41 -19.44
CA ILE A 54 7.78 0.94 -18.95
C ILE A 54 6.46 0.91 -18.16
N HIS A 55 5.43 0.23 -18.68
CA HIS A 55 4.17 0.08 -17.99
C HIS A 55 4.35 -0.63 -16.63
N HIS A 56 5.10 -1.73 -16.59
CA HIS A 56 5.36 -2.44 -15.33
C HIS A 56 6.11 -1.57 -14.32
N LEU A 57 7.08 -0.77 -14.77
CA LEU A 57 7.80 0.17 -13.91
C LEU A 57 6.86 1.23 -13.34
N LEU A 58 6.04 1.86 -14.18
CA LEU A 58 5.09 2.91 -13.76
C LEU A 58 4.05 2.36 -12.76
N VAL A 59 3.48 1.20 -13.05
CA VAL A 59 2.52 0.53 -12.16
C VAL A 59 3.18 0.18 -10.82
N SER A 60 4.39 -0.39 -10.85
CA SER A 60 5.14 -0.70 -9.62
C SER A 60 5.39 0.55 -8.78
N ASN A 61 5.79 1.65 -9.43
CA ASN A 61 6.11 2.90 -8.76
C ASN A 61 4.88 3.54 -8.10
N THR A 62 3.75 3.58 -8.82
CA THR A 62 2.48 4.08 -8.27
C THR A 62 2.05 3.27 -7.04
N HIS A 63 2.08 1.94 -7.13
CA HIS A 63 1.70 1.09 -6.00
C HIS A 63 2.70 1.14 -4.85
N ALA A 64 4.00 1.32 -5.12
CA ALA A 64 4.99 1.58 -4.09
C ALA A 64 4.71 2.89 -3.34
N MET A 65 4.34 3.96 -4.06
CA MET A 65 3.96 5.23 -3.45
C MET A 65 2.70 5.10 -2.59
N ILE A 66 1.67 4.39 -3.06
CA ILE A 66 0.46 4.11 -2.27
C ILE A 66 0.82 3.41 -0.96
N ARG A 67 1.68 2.38 -1.01
CA ARG A 67 2.13 1.67 0.20
C ARG A 67 2.95 2.56 1.13
N LEU A 68 3.79 3.43 0.58
CA LEU A 68 4.56 4.39 1.37
C LEU A 68 3.63 5.34 2.13
N VAL A 69 2.65 5.94 1.45
CA VAL A 69 1.67 6.82 2.08
C VAL A 69 0.87 6.07 3.14
N ASN A 70 0.42 4.85 2.85
CA ASN A 70 -0.28 4.01 3.82
C ASN A 70 0.56 3.77 5.09
N ARG A 71 1.86 3.52 4.94
CA ARG A 71 2.78 3.34 6.07
C ARG A 71 2.95 4.63 6.87
N VAL A 72 3.11 5.77 6.22
CA VAL A 72 3.22 7.08 6.90
C VAL A 72 1.95 7.39 7.70
N VAL A 73 0.77 7.15 7.12
CA VAL A 73 -0.51 7.33 7.83
C VAL A 73 -0.61 6.38 9.02
N ALA A 74 -0.20 5.11 8.83
CA ALA A 74 -0.16 4.15 9.91
C ALA A 74 0.75 4.63 11.05
N ASP A 75 2.00 4.99 10.77
CA ASP A 75 2.95 5.46 11.79
C ASP A 75 2.43 6.70 12.53
N THR A 76 1.75 7.61 11.81
CA THR A 76 1.11 8.79 12.41
C THR A 76 0.00 8.41 13.39
N LEU A 77 -0.81 7.41 13.06
CA LEU A 77 -1.86 6.90 13.95
C LEU A 77 -1.28 6.26 15.21
N ASP A 78 -0.11 5.60 15.14
CA ASP A 78 0.53 5.06 16.35
C ASP A 78 0.91 6.18 17.32
N VAL A 79 1.48 7.28 16.83
CA VAL A 79 1.84 8.44 17.66
C VAL A 79 0.60 9.00 18.36
N VAL A 80 -0.52 9.15 17.64
CA VAL A 80 -1.77 9.65 18.22
C VAL A 80 -2.30 8.70 19.30
N ILE A 81 -2.29 7.40 19.03
CA ILE A 81 -2.74 6.37 19.99
C ILE A 81 -1.85 6.41 21.25
N ASP A 82 -0.53 6.48 21.11
CA ASP A 82 0.43 6.56 22.21
C ASP A 82 0.21 7.81 23.08
N MET A 83 -0.10 8.95 22.46
CA MET A 83 -0.38 10.19 23.18
C MET A 83 -1.67 10.10 24.00
N VAL A 84 -2.71 9.45 23.46
CA VAL A 84 -3.97 9.24 24.17
C VAL A 84 -3.79 8.25 25.32
N ASP A 85 -3.05 7.15 25.11
CA ASP A 85 -2.71 6.19 26.17
C ASP A 85 -2.02 6.88 27.34
N LYS A 86 -0.96 7.67 27.07
CA LYS A 86 -0.25 8.44 28.10
C LYS A 86 -1.17 9.39 28.87
N ARG A 87 -2.06 10.12 28.19
CA ARG A 87 -3.01 11.03 28.86
C ARG A 87 -3.95 10.27 29.80
N ASN A 88 -4.46 9.12 29.37
CA ASN A 88 -5.36 8.30 30.19
C ASN A 88 -4.65 7.72 31.41
N GLU A 89 -3.40 7.27 31.27
CA GLU A 89 -2.59 6.80 32.40
C GLU A 89 -2.34 7.90 33.43
N HIS A 90 -2.02 9.12 32.98
CA HIS A 90 -1.83 10.26 33.88
C HIS A 90 -3.12 10.61 34.63
N ALA A 91 -4.27 10.67 33.94
CA ALA A 91 -5.55 10.96 34.59
C ALA A 91 -5.94 9.89 35.63
N SER A 92 -5.66 8.61 35.35
CA SER A 92 -5.95 7.49 36.25
C SER A 92 -5.12 7.57 37.54
N ARG A 93 -3.83 7.95 37.43
CA ARG A 93 -2.95 8.12 38.59
C ARG A 93 -3.36 9.30 39.46
N SER A 94 -3.77 10.43 38.86
CA SER A 94 -4.23 11.61 39.61
C SER A 94 -5.53 11.39 40.38
N ALA A 95 -6.40 10.49 39.90
CA ALA A 95 -7.67 10.16 40.57
C ALA A 95 -7.53 9.10 41.68
N SER A 96 -6.35 8.48 41.81
CA SER A 96 -6.04 7.45 42.81
C SER A 96 -5.23 7.97 44.01
N GLN A 97 -4.84 9.25 43.99
CA GLN A 97 -4.26 10.01 45.11
C GLN A 97 -5.35 10.86 45.78
#